data_AF-A0A858RCA6-F1
#
_entry.id   AF-A0A858RCA6-F1
#
_cell.length_a   1.000
_cell.length_b   1.000
_cell.length_c   1.000
_cell.angle_alpha   90.00
_cell.angle_beta   90.00
_cell.angle_gamma   90.00
#
_symmetry.space_group_name_H-M   'P 1'
#
loop_
_entity.id
_entity.type
_entity.pdbx_description
1 polymer ?
#
loop_
_entity_poly.entity_id
_entity_poly.type
_entity_poly.pdbx_seq_one_letter_code
_entity_poly.pdbx_strand_id
1 'polypeptide(L)'
;MKLSELDEIHRSPGSWFLGVIYFAPRDPRLLVRKRIGSLGWTLNFARPLAIPFLVASIAALWLGLNAVASTEWSESAKWGAALGMIASLVICWAWVANQRRYID
;
A
#
# COMPACT_ATOMS: atom_id res chain seq x y z
N MET A 1 13.76 -3.09 15.36
CA MET A 1 13.26 -1.75 15.75
C MET A 1 12.00 -1.90 16.60
N LYS A 2 11.73 -1.06 17.59
CA LYS A 2 10.53 -1.15 18.43
C LYS A 2 9.33 -0.44 17.80
N LEU A 3 8.12 -0.84 18.20
CA LEU A 3 6.87 -0.18 17.77
C LEU A 3 6.88 1.32 18.08
N SER A 4 7.34 1.70 19.27
CA SER A 4 7.43 3.10 19.70
C SER A 4 8.33 3.93 18.80
N GLU A 5 9.46 3.38 18.35
CA GLU A 5 10.41 4.07 17.46
C GLU A 5 9.77 4.33 16.08
N LEU A 6 9.02 3.35 15.54
CA LEU A 6 8.27 3.52 14.29
C LEU A 6 7.19 4.59 14.38
N ASP A 7 6.51 4.66 15.52
CA ASP A 7 5.45 5.65 15.76
C ASP A 7 6.04 7.05 15.97
N GLU A 8 7.18 7.17 16.63
CA GLU A 8 7.91 8.44 16.76
C GLU A 8 8.40 8.96 15.41
N ILE A 9 9.01 8.10 14.59
CA ILE A 9 9.42 8.48 13.22
C ILE A 9 8.20 8.91 12.41
N HIS A 10 7.09 8.16 12.49
CA HIS A 10 5.89 8.47 11.73
C HIS A 10 5.24 9.79 12.15
N ARG A 11 5.27 10.14 13.44
CA ARG A 11 4.67 11.39 13.95
C ARG A 11 5.58 12.61 13.78
N SER A 12 6.87 12.41 13.54
CA SER A 12 7.82 13.50 13.37
C SER A 12 7.44 14.40 12.20
N PRO A 13 7.39 15.74 12.37
CA PRO A 13 7.13 16.68 11.29
C PRO A 13 8.11 16.53 10.11
N GLY A 14 9.36 16.16 10.40
CA GLY A 14 10.39 15.97 9.37
C GLY A 14 10.14 14.80 8.42
N SER A 15 9.29 13.85 8.81
CA SER A 15 8.91 12.70 7.97
C SER A 15 7.80 13.05 6.97
N TRP A 16 7.13 14.20 7.11
CA TRP A 16 5.99 14.61 6.30
C TRP A 16 6.26 15.92 5.56
N PHE A 17 6.46 15.83 4.26
CA PHE A 17 6.53 17.01 3.40
C PHE A 17 5.12 17.46 3.03
N LEU A 18 4.81 18.74 3.32
CA LEU A 18 3.49 19.37 3.15
C LEU A 18 2.33 18.60 3.84
N GLY A 19 2.63 17.75 4.82
CA GLY A 19 1.63 16.92 5.52
C GLY A 19 1.03 15.77 4.69
N VAL A 20 1.49 15.56 3.45
CA VAL A 20 0.93 14.57 2.52
C VAL A 20 1.96 13.54 2.05
N ILE A 21 3.16 14.01 1.71
CA ILE A 21 4.23 13.16 1.18
C ILE A 21 5.05 12.63 2.36
N TYR A 22 5.15 11.31 2.47
CA TYR A 22 5.93 10.68 3.54
C TYR A 22 7.34 10.33 3.04
N PHE A 23 8.36 10.82 3.74
CA PHE A 23 9.75 10.60 3.40
C PHE A 23 10.56 10.37 4.69
N ALA A 24 10.81 9.11 5.02
CA ALA A 24 11.54 8.73 6.23
C ALA A 24 12.58 7.62 5.94
N PRO A 25 13.86 7.97 5.72
CA PRO A 25 14.93 7.00 5.45
C PRO A 25 15.20 6.02 6.59
N ARG A 26 14.79 6.34 7.83
CA ARG A 26 14.92 5.45 9.00
C ARG A 26 13.77 4.46 9.14
N ASP A 27 12.64 4.71 8.47
CA ASP A 27 11.46 3.84 8.53
C ASP A 27 11.51 2.79 7.42
N PRO A 28 11.73 1.49 7.69
CA PRO A 28 11.96 0.44 6.68
C PRO A 28 10.72 0.10 5.86
N ARG A 29 9.54 0.58 6.25
CA ARG A 29 8.27 0.28 5.58
C ARG A 29 8.22 0.91 4.19
N LEU A 30 7.70 0.16 3.21
CA LEU A 30 7.40 0.67 1.88
C LEU A 30 6.10 1.49 1.86
N LEU A 31 5.11 1.03 2.64
CA LEU A 31 3.81 1.65 2.81
C LEU A 31 3.61 2.02 4.27
N VAL A 32 3.06 3.20 4.51
CA VAL A 32 2.69 3.66 5.86
C VAL A 32 1.26 4.19 5.85
N ARG A 33 0.62 4.23 7.02
CA ARG A 33 -0.68 4.91 7.15
C ARG A 33 -0.51 6.40 6.84
N LYS A 34 -1.49 7.00 6.17
CA LYS A 34 -1.55 8.46 6.05
C LYS A 34 -1.69 9.09 7.43
N ARG A 35 -1.24 10.35 7.55
CA ARG A 35 -1.30 11.11 8.81
C ARG A 35 -2.72 11.14 9.40
N ILE A 36 -3.72 11.32 8.54
CA ILE A 36 -5.12 11.05 8.86
C ILE A 36 -5.37 9.57 8.52
N GLY A 37 -5.37 8.72 9.54
CA GLY A 37 -5.36 7.27 9.36
C GLY A 37 -6.55 6.70 8.57
N SER A 38 -7.68 7.39 8.51
CA SER A 38 -8.87 6.99 7.72
C SER A 38 -8.68 7.13 6.21
N LEU A 39 -7.69 7.93 5.77
CA LEU A 39 -7.37 8.11 4.34
C LEU A 39 -6.50 6.99 3.76
N GLY A 40 -6.36 5.87 4.47
CA GLY A 40 -5.62 4.70 4.02
C GLY A 40 -4.09 4.83 4.15
N TRP A 41 -3.38 4.46 3.08
CA TRP A 41 -1.93 4.35 3.06
C TRP A 41 -1.27 5.32 2.07
N THR A 42 0.02 5.54 2.26
CA THR A 42 0.91 6.27 1.34
C THR A 42 2.24 5.54 1.23
N LEU A 43 3.02 5.85 0.20
CA LEU A 43 4.37 5.34 0.05
C LEU A 43 5.33 6.07 1.00
N ASN A 44 6.34 5.35 1.45
CA ASN A 44 7.57 5.96 1.94
C ASN A 44 8.51 6.21 0.76
N PHE A 45 8.53 7.46 0.27
CA PHE A 45 9.33 7.84 -0.89
C PHE A 45 10.84 7.80 -0.64
N ALA A 46 11.27 7.64 0.62
CA ALA A 46 12.67 7.36 0.94
C ALA A 46 13.10 5.92 0.62
N ARG A 47 12.16 5.03 0.24
CA ARG A 47 12.44 3.63 -0.07
C ARG A 47 12.46 3.38 -1.58
N PRO A 48 13.61 2.94 -2.15
CA PRO A 48 13.74 2.69 -3.59
C PRO A 48 12.70 1.72 -4.15
N LEU A 49 12.26 0.75 -3.34
CA LEU A 49 11.28 -0.25 -3.75
C LEU A 49 9.82 0.20 -3.61
N ALA A 50 9.54 1.36 -3.00
CA ALA A 50 8.16 1.81 -2.80
C ALA A 50 7.46 2.14 -4.13
N ILE A 51 8.15 2.83 -5.05
CA ILE A 51 7.60 3.15 -6.38
C ILE A 51 7.46 1.87 -7.24
N PRO A 52 8.48 1.01 -7.38
CA PRO A 52 8.32 -0.28 -8.07
C PRO A 52 7.17 -1.13 -7.52
N PHE A 53 7.00 -1.19 -6.19
CA PHE A 53 5.88 -1.92 -5.58
C PHE A 53 4.52 -1.33 -5.97
N LEU A 54 4.39 0.00 -6.02
CA LEU A 54 3.16 0.66 -6.48
C LEU A 54 2.88 0.36 -7.95
N VAL A 55 3.89 0.49 -8.81
CA VAL A 55 3.77 0.21 -10.25
C VAL A 55 3.37 -1.24 -10.48
N ALA A 56 4.00 -2.19 -9.78
CA ALA A 56 3.65 -3.61 -9.85
C ALA A 56 2.21 -3.87 -9.39
N SER A 57 1.76 -3.22 -8.31
CA SER A 57 0.38 -3.32 -7.82
C SER A 57 -0.64 -2.85 -8.87
N ILE A 58 -0.38 -1.70 -9.51
CA ILE A 58 -1.24 -1.13 -10.55
C ILE A 58 -1.24 -2.03 -11.79
N ALA A 59 -0.06 -2.48 -12.23
CA ALA A 59 0.08 -3.35 -13.39
C ALA A 59 -0.63 -4.70 -13.19
N ALA A 60 -0.49 -5.32 -12.00
CA ALA A 60 -1.17 -6.56 -11.68
C ALA A 60 -2.70 -6.41 -11.70
N LEU A 61 -3.21 -5.31 -11.11
CA LEU A 61 -4.64 -5.03 -11.14
C LEU A 61 -5.14 -4.80 -12.58
N TRP A 62 -4.43 -3.97 -13.36
CA TRP A 62 -4.80 -3.70 -14.74
C TRP A 62 -4.79 -4.97 -15.60
N LEU A 63 -3.72 -5.77 -15.54
CA LEU A 63 -3.60 -7.01 -16.30
C LEU A 63 -4.72 -7.99 -15.95
N GLY A 64 -4.97 -8.22 -14.66
CA GLY A 64 -5.99 -9.18 -14.26
C GLY A 64 -7.42 -8.68 -14.54
N LEU A 65 -7.70 -7.38 -14.43
CA LEU A 65 -8.99 -6.83 -14.86
C LEU A 65 -9.21 -7.00 -16.37
N ASN A 66 -8.18 -6.77 -17.20
CA ASN A 66 -8.27 -7.05 -18.64
C ASN A 66 -8.50 -8.53 -18.93
N ALA A 67 -7.80 -9.42 -18.21
CA ALA A 67 -7.99 -10.86 -18.34
C ALA A 67 -9.43 -11.27 -17.98
N VAL A 68 -9.98 -10.78 -16.87
CA VAL A 68 -11.38 -11.02 -16.47
C VAL A 68 -12.35 -10.46 -17.53
N ALA A 69 -12.10 -9.27 -18.05
CA ALA A 69 -12.96 -8.65 -19.07
C ALA A 69 -13.01 -9.46 -20.38
N SER A 70 -11.91 -10.14 -20.73
CA SER A 70 -11.82 -11.00 -21.92
C SER A 70 -12.49 -12.37 -21.79
N THR A 71 -13.07 -12.71 -20.62
CA THR A 71 -13.77 -13.98 -20.43
C THR A 71 -15.21 -13.96 -20.94
N GLU A 72 -15.74 -15.13 -21.30
CA GLU A 72 -17.17 -15.35 -21.64
C GLU A 72 -18.07 -15.50 -20.40
N TRP A 73 -17.57 -15.16 -19.21
CA TRP A 73 -18.35 -15.27 -17.98
C TRP A 73 -19.51 -14.28 -17.95
N SER A 74 -20.53 -14.60 -17.15
CA SER A 74 -21.61 -13.64 -16.89
C SER A 74 -21.06 -12.34 -16.30
N GLU A 75 -21.76 -11.22 -16.55
CA GLU A 75 -21.37 -9.91 -16.02
C GLU A 75 -21.21 -9.94 -14.49
N SER A 76 -22.13 -10.62 -13.78
CA SER A 76 -22.06 -10.78 -12.33
C SER A 76 -20.78 -11.51 -11.87
N ALA A 77 -20.34 -12.53 -12.61
CA ALA A 77 -19.11 -13.26 -12.30
C ALA A 77 -17.86 -12.40 -12.57
N LYS A 78 -17.86 -11.59 -13.63
CA LYS A 78 -16.78 -10.61 -13.91
C LYS A 78 -16.66 -9.58 -12.78
N TRP A 79 -17.78 -8.99 -12.36
CA TRP A 79 -17.79 -8.04 -11.23
C TRP A 79 -17.35 -8.70 -9.91
N GLY A 80 -17.81 -9.91 -9.64
CA GLY A 80 -17.39 -10.69 -8.47
C GLY A 80 -15.87 -10.93 -8.46
N ALA A 81 -15.30 -11.33 -9.60
CA ALA A 81 -13.85 -11.51 -9.75
C ALA A 81 -13.09 -10.19 -9.57
N ALA A 82 -13.54 -9.10 -10.18
CA ALA A 82 -12.92 -7.78 -10.04
C ALA A 82 -12.92 -7.30 -8.58
N LEU A 83 -14.03 -7.46 -7.85
CA LEU A 83 -14.12 -7.13 -6.43
C LEU A 83 -13.17 -7.98 -5.58
N GLY A 84 -13.10 -9.29 -5.85
CA GLY A 84 -12.18 -10.20 -5.17
C GLY A 84 -10.70 -9.84 -5.39
N MET A 85 -10.35 -9.40 -6.60
CA MET A 85 -9.01 -8.89 -6.93
C MET A 85 -8.67 -7.62 -6.16
N ILE A 86 -9.59 -6.65 -6.13
CA ILE A 86 -9.40 -5.39 -5.39
C ILE A 86 -9.25 -5.67 -3.90
N ALA A 87 -10.11 -6.53 -3.34
CA ALA A 87 -10.03 -6.92 -1.93
C ALA A 87 -8.67 -7.58 -1.61
N SER A 88 -8.20 -8.50 -2.46
CA SER A 88 -6.90 -9.13 -2.32
C SER A 88 -5.75 -8.11 -2.34
N LEU A 89 -5.82 -7.13 -3.23
CA LEU A 89 -4.83 -6.06 -3.30
C LEU A 89 -4.83 -5.20 -2.03
N VAL A 90 -6.01 -4.84 -1.52
CA VAL A 90 -6.17 -4.09 -0.26
C VAL A 90 -5.58 -4.88 0.92
N ILE A 91 -5.83 -6.19 0.99
CA ILE A 91 -5.25 -7.07 2.02
C ILE A 91 -3.74 -7.11 1.90
N CYS A 92 -3.20 -7.26 0.69
CA CYS A 92 -1.76 -7.23 0.43
C CYS A 92 -1.13 -5.91 0.91
N TRP A 93 -1.73 -4.78 0.58
CA TRP A 93 -1.27 -3.46 1.02
C TRP A 93 -1.35 -3.29 2.53
N ALA A 94 -2.45 -3.72 3.16
CA ALA A 94 -2.60 -3.70 4.61
C ALA A 94 -1.54 -4.55 5.30
N TRP A 95 -1.21 -5.71 4.72
CA TRP A 95 -0.16 -6.59 5.19
C TRP A 95 1.21 -5.95 5.03
N VAL A 96 1.57 -5.40 3.86
CA VAL A 96 2.86 -4.70 3.66
C VAL A 96 3.01 -3.50 4.59
N ALA A 97 1.93 -2.75 4.83
CA ALA A 97 1.94 -1.59 5.72
C ALA A 97 1.93 -1.96 7.22
N ASN A 98 1.77 -3.24 7.57
CA ASN A 98 1.69 -3.68 8.95
C ASN A 98 3.05 -3.50 9.66
N GLN A 99 3.07 -2.64 10.67
CA GLN A 99 4.27 -2.28 11.41
C GLN A 99 4.93 -3.49 12.10
N ARG A 100 4.12 -4.48 12.51
CA ARG A 100 4.61 -5.69 13.20
C ARG A 100 5.59 -6.53 12.38
N ARG A 101 5.65 -6.32 11.06
CA ARG A 101 6.59 -7.02 10.17
C ARG A 101 8.02 -6.46 10.22
N TYR A 102 8.18 -5.29 10.83
CA TYR A 102 9.42 -4.51 10.82
C TYR A 102 9.98 -4.31 12.24
N ILE A 103 9.45 -5.07 13.19
CA ILE A 103 9.77 -5.02 14.60
C ILE A 103 10.41 -6.35 14.97
N ASP A 104 11.48 -6.29 15.77
CA ASP A 104 12.19 -7.46 16.29
C ASP A 104 11.55 -7.93 17.60
#